data_AF-A0A3S3RDD4-F1
#
_entry.id   AF-A0A3S3RDD4-F1
#
_cell.length_a   1.000
_cell.length_b   1.000
_cell.length_c   1.000
_cell.angle_alpha   90.00
_cell.angle_beta   90.00
_cell.angle_gamma   90.00
#
_symmetry.space_group_name_H-M   'P 1'
#
loop_
_entity.id
_entity.type
_entity.pdbx_description
1 polymer ?
#
loop_
_entity_poly.entity_id
_entity_poly.type
_entity_poly.pdbx_seq_one_letter_code
_entity_poly.pdbx_strand_id
1 'polypeptide(L)'
;MTDFDALTHDQQLGILQETAEAAIANYDLPADVSVTMINLSENATYKVAAPDGRRWALRIHRDGYHSRTAIQSELAWLTDLRQTGIVPTPVPVAGKDGEQIQRAGHARLAQPRNVVLSQ
;
A
#
# COMPACT_ATOMS: atom_id res chain seq x y z
N MET A 1 -13.12 17.04 -12.68
CA MET A 1 -12.38 16.26 -11.69
C MET A 1 -10.92 16.64 -11.85
N THR A 2 -10.29 17.29 -10.87
CA THR A 2 -8.91 17.76 -11.00
C THR A 2 -7.98 16.54 -11.04
N ASP A 3 -7.08 16.51 -12.02
CA ASP A 3 -6.04 15.50 -12.11
C ASP A 3 -5.18 15.51 -10.83
N PHE A 4 -4.90 14.33 -10.27
CA PHE A 4 -4.07 14.20 -9.06
C PHE A 4 -2.70 14.82 -9.28
N ASP A 5 -2.13 14.65 -10.48
CA ASP A 5 -0.81 15.17 -10.84
C ASP A 5 -0.80 16.71 -10.99
N ALA A 6 -1.97 17.35 -11.10
CA ALA A 6 -2.12 18.80 -11.16
C ALA A 6 -2.31 19.46 -9.78
N LEU A 7 -2.41 18.67 -8.71
CA LEU A 7 -2.54 19.18 -7.35
C LEU A 7 -1.19 19.65 -6.79
N THR A 8 -1.23 20.55 -5.81
CA THR A 8 -0.03 20.90 -5.05
C THR A 8 0.49 19.69 -4.29
N HIS A 9 1.79 19.68 -3.98
CA HIS A 9 2.42 18.58 -3.26
C HIS A 9 1.71 18.30 -1.93
N ASP A 10 1.40 19.32 -1.13
CA ASP A 10 0.71 19.16 0.16
C ASP A 10 -0.69 18.54 0.01
N GLN A 11 -1.42 18.89 -1.05
CA GLN A 11 -2.73 18.30 -1.33
C GLN A 11 -2.61 16.83 -1.75
N GLN A 12 -1.58 16.48 -2.54
CA GLN A 12 -1.31 15.09 -2.91
C GLN A 12 -0.99 14.27 -1.67
N LEU A 13 -0.14 14.79 -0.78
CA LEU A 13 0.23 14.13 0.48
C LEU A 13 -1.01 13.89 1.37
N GLY A 14 -1.87 14.89 1.54
CA GLY A 14 -3.12 14.73 2.30
C GLY A 14 -4.04 13.64 1.74
N ILE A 15 -4.27 13.66 0.41
CA ILE A 15 -5.08 12.64 -0.25
C ILE A 15 -4.50 11.24 -0.08
N LEU A 16 -3.18 11.10 -0.24
CA LEU A 16 -2.52 9.80 -0.08
C LEU A 16 -2.56 9.32 1.37
N GLN A 17 -2.45 10.21 2.35
CA GLN A 17 -2.57 9.87 3.78
C GLN A 17 -3.97 9.34 4.08
N GLU A 18 -5.01 10.06 3.66
CA GLU A 18 -6.41 9.61 3.83
C GLU A 18 -6.66 8.28 3.10
N THR A 19 -6.07 8.09 1.91
CA THR A 19 -6.14 6.82 1.18
C THR A 19 -5.45 5.68 1.96
N ALA A 20 -4.31 5.94 2.60
CA ALA A 20 -3.57 4.97 3.40
C ALA A 20 -4.36 4.54 4.65
N GLU A 21 -4.98 5.51 5.34
CA GLU A 21 -5.85 5.29 6.50
C GLU A 21 -7.12 4.53 6.13
N ALA A 22 -7.70 4.77 4.96
CA ALA A 22 -8.81 3.97 4.47
C ALA A 22 -8.37 2.54 4.12
N ALA A 23 -7.18 2.38 3.53
CA ALA A 23 -6.67 1.09 3.07
C ALA A 23 -6.48 0.08 4.20
N ILE A 24 -6.04 0.52 5.39
CA ILE A 24 -5.80 -0.39 6.52
C ILE A 24 -7.06 -1.15 6.98
N ALA A 25 -8.25 -0.60 6.73
CA ALA A 25 -9.53 -1.25 7.06
C ALA A 25 -9.77 -2.54 6.26
N ASN A 26 -9.10 -2.70 5.11
CA ASN A 26 -9.17 -3.91 4.28
C ASN A 26 -8.37 -5.08 4.85
N TYR A 27 -7.52 -4.84 5.85
CA TYR A 27 -6.65 -5.86 6.45
C TYR A 27 -7.12 -6.22 7.86
N ASP A 28 -6.79 -7.45 8.29
CA ASP A 28 -7.05 -7.89 9.67
C ASP A 28 -5.91 -7.45 10.59
N LEU A 29 -5.95 -6.16 10.95
CA LEU A 29 -4.94 -5.51 11.79
C LEU A 29 -5.47 -5.26 13.20
N PRO A 30 -4.58 -5.16 14.21
CA PRO A 30 -4.96 -4.73 15.54
C PRO A 30 -5.69 -3.38 15.53
N ALA A 31 -6.53 -3.17 16.54
CA ALA A 31 -7.10 -1.85 16.80
C ALA A 31 -5.98 -0.82 17.07
N ASP A 32 -6.30 0.45 16.81
CA ASP A 32 -5.44 1.60 17.11
C ASP A 32 -4.06 1.57 16.43
N VAL A 33 -4.00 1.02 15.21
CA VAL A 33 -2.79 1.13 14.38
C VAL A 33 -2.58 2.56 13.91
N SER A 34 -1.34 3.04 13.99
CA SER A 34 -0.94 4.34 13.44
C SER A 34 -0.44 4.18 12.01
N VAL A 35 -0.78 5.12 11.13
CA VAL A 35 -0.31 5.19 9.74
C VAL A 35 0.55 6.44 9.56
N THR A 36 1.82 6.29 9.19
CA THR A 36 2.75 7.42 9.03
C THR A 36 3.53 7.29 7.73
N MET A 37 3.54 8.34 6.91
CA MET A 37 4.33 8.35 5.68
C MET A 37 5.82 8.19 5.98
N ILE A 38 6.48 7.29 5.25
CA ILE A 38 7.94 7.14 5.25
C ILE A 38 8.54 7.94 4.10
N ASN A 39 8.01 7.73 2.88
CA ASN A 39 8.46 8.45 1.70
C ASN A 39 7.37 8.49 0.62
N LEU A 40 7.55 9.43 -0.30
CA LEU A 40 6.84 9.50 -1.57
C LEU A 40 7.89 9.61 -2.67
N SER A 41 8.02 8.55 -3.47
CA SER A 41 8.87 8.54 -4.67
C SER A 41 8.04 8.08 -5.87
N GLU A 42 8.30 6.89 -6.40
CA GLU A 42 7.42 6.27 -7.40
C GLU A 42 6.11 5.80 -6.75
N ASN A 43 6.21 5.20 -5.57
CA ASN A 43 5.07 4.75 -4.77
C ASN A 43 5.06 5.52 -3.45
N ALA A 44 3.87 5.71 -2.86
CA ALA A 44 3.77 6.27 -1.52
C ALA A 44 3.91 5.13 -0.50
N THR A 45 4.91 5.19 0.36
CA THR A 45 5.17 4.15 1.37
C THR A 45 4.86 4.68 2.76
N TYR A 46 4.06 3.93 3.50
CA TYR A 46 3.64 4.24 4.87
C TYR A 46 4.09 3.14 5.82
N LYS A 47 4.49 3.54 7.02
CA LYS A 47 4.62 2.67 8.17
C LYS A 47 3.25 2.50 8.82
N VAL A 48 2.80 1.27 8.95
CA VAL A 48 1.66 0.91 9.80
C VAL A 48 2.23 0.28 11.06
N ALA A 49 1.90 0.81 12.24
CA ALA A 49 2.43 0.31 13.51
C ALA A 49 1.29 0.06 14.51
N ALA A 50 1.27 -1.12 15.10
CA ALA A 50 0.32 -1.49 16.15
C ALA A 50 0.91 -1.21 17.55
N PRO A 51 0.06 -0.99 18.58
CA PRO A 51 0.51 -0.79 19.96
C PRO A 51 1.28 -1.98 20.55
N ASP A 52 1.04 -3.18 20.03
CA ASP A 52 1.74 -4.41 20.44
C ASP A 52 3.17 -4.54 19.86
N GLY A 53 3.63 -3.53 19.13
CA GLY A 53 4.98 -3.46 18.57
C GLY A 53 5.11 -4.02 17.16
N ARG A 54 4.08 -4.68 16.62
CA ARG A 54 4.07 -5.13 15.22
C ARG A 54 4.06 -3.94 14.26
N ARG A 55 4.74 -4.12 13.12
CA ARG A 55 4.89 -3.09 12.10
C ARG A 55 4.76 -3.71 10.73
N TRP A 56 4.24 -2.92 9.80
CA TRP A 56 4.08 -3.26 8.40
C TRP A 56 4.44 -2.06 7.53
N ALA A 57 4.77 -2.32 6.28
CA ALA A 57 4.92 -1.32 5.24
C ALA A 57 3.71 -1.39 4.30
N LEU A 58 2.96 -0.30 4.19
CA LEU A 58 1.87 -0.15 3.22
C LEU A 58 2.39 0.65 2.02
N ARG A 59 2.33 0.06 0.82
CA ARG A 59 2.70 0.71 -0.44
C ARG A 59 1.43 1.04 -1.22
N ILE A 60 1.24 2.32 -1.55
CA ILE A 60 0.21 2.77 -2.48
C ILE A 60 0.86 2.98 -3.85
N HIS A 61 0.41 2.20 -4.83
CA HIS A 61 0.97 2.25 -6.17
C HIS A 61 0.50 3.49 -6.94
N ARG A 62 1.40 4.07 -7.73
CA ARG A 62 1.03 5.15 -8.66
C ARG A 62 0.03 4.64 -9.69
N ASP A 63 -0.95 5.50 -9.98
CA ASP A 63 -1.99 5.20 -10.94
C ASP A 63 -1.45 5.12 -12.36
N GLY A 64 -2.00 4.20 -13.15
CA GLY A 64 -1.64 4.00 -14.54
C GLY A 64 -0.23 3.44 -14.82
N TYR A 65 0.63 3.27 -13.81
CA TYR A 65 2.01 2.81 -14.02
C TYR A 65 2.16 1.28 -13.97
N HIS A 66 1.56 0.64 -12.97
CA HIS A 66 1.54 -0.83 -12.87
C HIS A 66 0.13 -1.38 -12.94
N SER A 67 -0.09 -2.31 -13.87
CA SER A 67 -1.29 -3.13 -13.88
C SER A 67 -1.32 -4.05 -12.65
N ARG A 68 -2.51 -4.48 -12.22
CA ARG A 68 -2.65 -5.46 -11.14
C ARG A 68 -1.79 -6.71 -11.41
N THR A 69 -1.75 -7.17 -12.67
CA THR A 69 -0.93 -8.30 -13.10
C THR A 69 0.56 -8.05 -12.91
N ALA A 70 1.06 -6.84 -13.22
CA ALA A 70 2.46 -6.51 -13.01
C ALA A 70 2.84 -6.57 -11.52
N ILE A 71 1.97 -6.06 -10.64
CA ILE A 71 2.15 -6.15 -9.19
C ILE A 71 2.13 -7.62 -8.74
N GLN A 72 1.18 -8.43 -9.23
CA GLN A 72 1.13 -9.87 -8.92
C GLN A 72 2.41 -10.59 -9.31
N SER A 73 3.00 -10.27 -10.47
CA SER A 73 4.27 -10.84 -10.91
C SER A 73 5.43 -10.44 -9.98
N GLU A 74 5.50 -9.18 -9.52
CA GLU A 74 6.49 -8.75 -8.52
C GLU A 74 6.33 -9.55 -7.21
N LEU A 75 5.09 -9.69 -6.70
CA LEU A 75 4.81 -10.43 -5.47
C LEU A 75 5.15 -11.93 -5.58
N ALA A 76 4.84 -12.54 -6.73
CA ALA A 76 5.20 -13.93 -7.00
C ALA A 76 6.72 -14.13 -7.00
N TRP A 77 7.45 -13.22 -7.63
CA TRP A 77 8.91 -13.27 -7.66
C TRP A 77 9.53 -13.07 -6.27
N LEU A 78 9.04 -12.10 -5.48
CA LEU A 78 9.50 -11.89 -4.10
C LEU A 78 9.23 -13.11 -3.20
N THR A 79 8.10 -13.79 -3.42
CA THR A 79 7.74 -15.01 -2.69
C THR A 79 8.70 -16.14 -3.02
N ASP A 80 9.01 -16.35 -4.30
CA ASP A 80 9.93 -17.40 -4.76
C ASP A 80 11.36 -17.17 -4.24
N LEU A 81 11.88 -15.94 -4.32
CA LEU A 81 13.20 -15.58 -3.77
C LEU A 81 13.34 -15.88 -2.28
N ARG A 82 12.25 -15.73 -1.52
CA ARG A 82 12.21 -16.05 -0.09
C ARG A 82 12.14 -17.55 0.15
N GLN A 83 11.26 -18.25 -0.58
CA GLN A 83 11.08 -19.70 -0.44
C GLN A 83 12.34 -20.48 -0.78
N THR A 84 13.09 -19.99 -1.78
CA THR A 84 14.39 -20.54 -2.19
C THR A 84 15.52 -20.14 -1.24
N GLY A 85 15.27 -19.27 -0.26
CA GLY A 85 16.26 -18.85 0.73
C GLY A 85 17.37 -17.96 0.17
N ILE A 86 17.18 -17.37 -1.01
CA ILE A 86 18.20 -16.55 -1.68
C ILE A 86 18.40 -15.23 -0.93
N VAL A 87 17.31 -14.57 -0.55
CA VAL A 87 17.34 -13.28 0.14
C VAL A 87 16.08 -13.09 1.00
N PRO A 88 16.17 -12.43 2.17
CA PRO A 88 14.99 -11.99 2.90
C PRO A 88 14.21 -10.97 2.06
N THR A 89 12.95 -11.27 1.76
CA THR A 89 12.01 -10.34 1.09
C THR A 89 10.82 -10.01 2.01
N PRO A 90 10.19 -8.83 1.88
CA PRO A 90 8.95 -8.53 2.59
C PRO A 90 7.85 -9.53 2.27
N VAL A 91 7.05 -9.91 3.28
CA VAL A 91 5.95 -10.87 3.07
C VAL A 91 4.64 -10.12 2.87
N PRO A 92 3.98 -10.25 1.70
CA PRO A 92 2.69 -9.60 1.47
C PRO A 92 1.62 -10.16 2.41
N VAL A 93 0.88 -9.28 3.06
CA VAL A 93 -0.23 -9.62 3.94
C VAL A 93 -1.51 -9.62 3.11
N ALA A 94 -2.28 -10.71 3.17
CA ALA A 94 -3.58 -10.79 2.52
C ALA A 94 -4.61 -9.88 3.23
N GLY A 95 -5.49 -9.27 2.44
CA GLY A 95 -6.65 -8.57 2.97
C GLY A 95 -7.71 -9.53 3.50
N LYS A 96 -8.80 -8.97 4.05
CA LYS A 96 -9.97 -9.72 4.53
C LYS A 96 -10.69 -10.51 3.42
N ASP A 97 -10.46 -10.15 2.16
CA ASP A 97 -10.95 -10.86 0.98
C ASP A 97 -10.01 -11.99 0.50
N GLY A 98 -8.86 -12.18 1.16
CA GLY A 98 -7.86 -13.18 0.82
C GLY A 98 -6.85 -12.75 -0.26
N GLU A 99 -7.03 -11.57 -0.88
CA GLU A 99 -6.14 -11.07 -1.92
C GLU A 99 -4.97 -10.27 -1.33
N GLN A 100 -3.77 -10.38 -1.93
CA GLN A 100 -2.61 -9.60 -1.49
C GLN A 100 -2.65 -8.14 -1.98
N ILE A 101 -3.34 -7.89 -3.09
CA ILE A 101 -3.49 -6.56 -3.68
C ILE A 101 -4.89 -6.05 -3.36
N GLN A 102 -4.95 -5.05 -2.50
CA GLN A 102 -6.19 -4.39 -2.13
C GLN A 102 -6.41 -3.14 -2.99
N ARG A 103 -7.63 -2.61 -2.99
CA ARG A 103 -7.94 -1.32 -3.62
C ARG A 103 -8.40 -0.32 -2.57
N ALA A 104 -7.82 0.89 -2.62
CA ALA A 104 -8.21 1.99 -1.76
C ALA A 104 -8.57 3.21 -2.61
N GLY A 105 -9.77 3.73 -2.38
CA GLY A 105 -10.30 4.91 -3.09
C GLY A 105 -10.25 6.15 -2.22
N HIS A 106 -10.35 7.30 -2.87
CA HIS A 106 -10.53 8.60 -2.23
C HIS A 106 -11.36 9.48 -3.14
N ALA A 107 -12.23 10.34 -2.59
CA ALA A 107 -13.19 11.13 -3.38
C ALA A 107 -12.52 12.04 -4.43
N ARG A 108 -11.26 12.42 -4.20
CA ARG A 108 -10.44 13.24 -5.11
C ARG A 108 -9.57 12.43 -6.08
N LEU A 109 -9.66 11.10 -6.09
CA LEU A 109 -8.96 10.24 -7.03
C LEU A 109 -9.91 9.76 -8.13
N ALA A 110 -9.46 9.83 -9.38
CA ALA A 110 -10.23 9.37 -10.55
C ALA A 110 -10.55 7.87 -10.47
N GLN A 111 -9.63 7.08 -9.94
CA GLN A 111 -9.79 5.65 -9.73
C GLN A 111 -9.13 5.19 -8.42
N PRO A 112 -9.61 4.08 -7.83
CA PRO A 112 -8.97 3.49 -6.66
C PRO A 112 -7.55 3.03 -6.98
N ARG A 113 -6.62 3.27 -6.05
CA ARG A 113 -5.22 2.82 -6.13
C ARG A 113 -5.10 1.37 -5.70
N ASN A 114 -4.15 0.66 -6.30
CA ASN A 114 -3.71 -0.63 -5.79
C ASN A 114 -2.82 -0.39 -4.56
N VAL A 115 -3.05 -1.16 -3.50
CA VAL A 115 -2.29 -1.08 -2.25
C VAL A 115 -1.84 -2.47 -1.82
N VAL A 116 -0.62 -2.54 -1.31
CA VAL A 116 -0.01 -3.78 -0.80
C VAL A 116 0.55 -3.51 0.58
N LEU A 117 0.18 -4.36 1.54
CA LEU A 117 0.74 -4.36 2.88
C LEU A 117 1.78 -5.47 2.99
N SER A 118 2.94 -5.20 3.57
CA SER A 118 3.99 -6.19 3.77
C SER A 118 4.53 -6.18 5.20
N GLN A 119 4.87 -7.36 5.72
CA GLN A 119 5.53 -7.57 7.01
C GLN A 119 7.04 -7.72 6.85
#